data_AF-A0A4Q9FV43-F1
#
_entry.id   AF-A0A4Q9FV43-F1
#
_cell.length_a   1.000
_cell.length_b   1.000
_cell.length_c   1.000
_cell.angle_alpha   90.00
_cell.angle_beta   90.00
_cell.angle_gamma   90.00
#
_symmetry.space_group_name_H-M   'P 1'
#
loop_
_entity.id
_entity.type
_entity.pdbx_description
1 polymer ?
#
loop_
_entity_poly.entity_id
_entity_poly.type
_entity_poly.pdbx_seq_one_letter_code
_entity_poly.pdbx_strand_id
1 'polypeptide(L)'
;MKKELKYALLFFGVFIIMVCGFIGFGLYSMEIEDHYGDLKELYYKSENGDVIINKTTSEFGIIEKNWKRINIRTQKKDSTDLYNWVYQNRTETKTEIYRPKSKETELNGITFSDLKKLINKSELKLIIEN
;
A
#
# COMPACT_ATOMS: atom_id res chain seq x y z
N MET A 1 -11.60 -48.13 0.58
CA MET A 1 -10.16 -47.79 0.57
C MET A 1 -9.55 -48.14 1.92
N LYS A 2 -8.30 -48.63 1.95
CA LYS A 2 -7.55 -48.82 3.20
C LYS A 2 -7.37 -47.45 3.89
N LYS A 3 -7.48 -47.41 5.22
CA LYS A 3 -7.39 -46.17 6.00
C LYS A 3 -6.10 -45.39 5.73
N GLU A 4 -4.99 -46.12 5.57
CA GLU A 4 -3.67 -45.58 5.22
C GLU A 4 -3.66 -44.83 3.88
N LEU A 5 -4.26 -45.41 2.84
CA LEU A 5 -4.35 -44.79 1.51
C LEU A 5 -5.18 -43.50 1.55
N LYS A 6 -6.23 -43.45 2.38
CA LYS A 6 -7.05 -42.25 2.56
C LYS A 6 -6.24 -41.10 3.19
N TYR A 7 -5.45 -41.39 4.22
CA TYR A 7 -4.60 -40.38 4.85
C TYR A 7 -3.45 -39.92 3.95
N ALA A 8 -2.84 -40.83 3.18
CA ALA A 8 -1.82 -40.49 2.21
C ALA A 8 -2.33 -39.53 1.13
N LEU A 9 -3.51 -39.80 0.57
CA LEU A 9 -4.18 -38.91 -0.39
C LEU A 9 -4.49 -37.54 0.20
N LEU A 10 -4.97 -37.50 1.44
CA LEU A 10 -5.27 -36.23 2.12
C LEU A 10 -4.01 -35.40 2.35
N PHE A 11 -2.94 -36.03 2.85
CA PHE A 11 -1.65 -35.36 3.05
C PHE A 11 -1.08 -34.83 1.73
N PHE A 12 -1.11 -35.64 0.68
CA PHE A 12 -0.64 -35.24 -0.64
C PHE A 12 -1.45 -34.06 -1.22
N GLY A 13 -2.78 -34.06 -1.00
CA GLY A 13 -3.63 -32.93 -1.39
C GLY A 13 -3.26 -31.63 -0.66
N VAL A 14 -3.07 -31.69 0.66
CA VAL A 14 -2.63 -30.52 1.45
C VAL A 14 -1.26 -30.04 1.01
N PHE A 15 -0.33 -30.97 0.73
CA PHE A 15 1.00 -30.66 0.25
C PHE A 15 0.96 -29.92 -1.09
N ILE A 16 0.14 -30.36 -2.06
CA ILE A 16 -0.02 -29.66 -3.34
C ILE A 16 -0.53 -28.24 -3.12
N ILE A 17 -1.54 -28.05 -2.29
CA ILE A 17 -2.09 -26.72 -1.98
C ILE A 17 -1.00 -25.81 -1.39
N MET A 18 -0.17 -26.34 -0.51
CA MET A 18 0.95 -25.61 0.08
C MET A 18 1.98 -25.18 -0.98
N VAL A 19 2.37 -26.08 -1.88
CA VAL A 19 3.32 -25.79 -2.97
C VAL A 19 2.75 -24.75 -3.93
N CYS A 20 1.49 -24.90 -4.35
CA CYS A 20 0.82 -23.92 -5.21
C CYS A 20 0.71 -22.55 -4.53
N GLY A 21 0.38 -22.52 -3.24
CA GLY A 21 0.34 -21.29 -2.45
C GLY A 21 1.70 -20.60 -2.37
N PHE A 22 2.77 -21.37 -2.15
CA PHE A 22 4.13 -20.85 -2.09
C PHE A 22 4.59 -20.24 -3.43
N ILE A 23 4.34 -20.94 -4.54
CA ILE A 23 4.66 -20.44 -5.89
C ILE A 23 3.85 -19.17 -6.18
N GLY A 24 2.55 -19.18 -5.88
CA GLY A 24 1.68 -18.02 -6.08
C GLY A 24 2.14 -16.80 -5.28
N PHE A 25 2.54 -16.99 -4.02
CA PHE A 25 3.10 -15.93 -3.18
C PHE A 25 4.44 -15.39 -3.72
N GLY A 26 5.31 -16.26 -4.25
CA GLY A 26 6.56 -15.85 -4.88
C GLY A 26 6.32 -14.97 -6.12
N LEU A 27 5.44 -15.39 -7.02
CA LEU A 27 5.07 -14.64 -8.22
C LEU A 27 4.43 -13.29 -7.88
N TYR A 28 3.55 -13.28 -6.87
CA TYR A 28 2.96 -12.05 -6.35
C TYR A 28 4.02 -11.07 -5.85
N SER A 29 4.96 -11.56 -5.03
CA SER A 29 5.99 -10.72 -4.43
C SER A 29 6.95 -10.15 -5.49
N MET A 30 7.27 -10.96 -6.51
CA MET A 30 8.08 -10.54 -7.65
C MET A 30 7.39 -9.45 -8.47
N GLU A 31 6.08 -9.57 -8.74
CA GLU A 31 5.33 -8.55 -9.47
C GLU A 31 5.33 -7.18 -8.75
N ILE A 32 5.29 -7.19 -7.41
CA ILE A 32 5.37 -5.96 -6.61
C ILE A 32 6.78 -5.37 -6.66
N GLU A 33 7.82 -6.20 -6.54
CA GLU A 33 9.22 -5.75 -6.60
C GLU A 33 9.58 -5.20 -7.99
N ASP A 34 9.18 -5.87 -9.07
CA ASP A 34 9.41 -5.41 -10.44
C ASP A 34 8.72 -4.07 -10.73
N HIS A 35 7.55 -3.83 -10.13
CA HIS A 35 6.78 -2.61 -10.38
C HIS A 35 7.24 -1.43 -9.53
N TYR A 36 7.45 -1.66 -8.22
CA TYR A 36 7.75 -0.60 -7.27
C TYR A 36 9.23 -0.44 -6.94
N GLY A 37 10.07 -1.45 -7.18
CA GLY A 37 11.50 -1.41 -6.88
C GLY A 37 11.77 -0.97 -5.44
N ASP A 38 12.49 0.14 -5.28
CA ASP A 38 12.82 0.74 -3.99
C ASP A 38 11.57 1.20 -3.20
N LEU A 39 10.45 1.45 -3.89
CA LEU A 39 9.17 1.82 -3.26
C LEU A 39 8.38 0.61 -2.74
N LYS A 40 8.92 -0.61 -2.82
CA LYS A 40 8.21 -1.82 -2.33
C LYS A 40 7.85 -1.72 -0.84
N GLU A 41 8.68 -1.07 -0.02
CA GLU A 41 8.35 -0.88 1.39
C GLU A 41 7.16 0.06 1.60
N LEU A 42 7.07 1.14 0.82
CA LEU A 42 5.89 2.01 0.78
C LEU A 42 4.67 1.17 0.41
N TYR A 43 4.79 0.29 -0.58
CA TYR A 43 3.71 -0.62 -0.94
C TYR A 43 3.30 -1.51 0.24
N TYR A 44 4.21 -2.23 0.88
CA TYR A 44 3.87 -3.22 1.91
C TYR A 44 3.33 -2.61 3.20
N LYS A 45 3.87 -1.46 3.66
CA LYS A 45 3.44 -0.84 4.94
C LYS A 45 2.15 -0.03 4.84
N SER A 46 1.79 0.41 3.63
CA SER A 46 0.59 1.22 3.41
C SER A 46 -0.70 0.41 3.44
N GLU A 47 -1.74 1.03 3.96
CA GLU A 47 -3.10 0.51 4.02
C GLU A 47 -4.10 1.46 3.35
N ASN A 48 -5.27 0.92 3.00
CA ASN A 48 -6.38 1.71 2.50
C ASN A 48 -6.81 2.77 3.52
N GLY A 49 -6.93 4.01 3.07
CA GLY A 49 -7.30 5.14 3.93
C GLY A 49 -6.11 5.85 4.57
N ASP A 50 -4.88 5.35 4.40
CA ASP A 50 -3.68 6.10 4.79
C ASP A 50 -3.58 7.40 3.96
N VAL A 51 -3.06 8.45 4.58
CA VAL A 51 -2.83 9.75 3.97
C VAL A 51 -1.40 9.80 3.45
N ILE A 52 -1.25 10.04 2.16
CA ILE A 52 0.06 10.22 1.53
C ILE A 52 0.28 11.70 1.24
N ILE A 53 1.47 12.20 1.57
CA ILE A 53 1.82 13.60 1.35
C ILE A 53 3.11 13.70 0.55
N ASN A 54 3.16 14.67 -0.35
CA ASN A 54 4.35 15.07 -1.07
C ASN A 54 4.89 16.35 -0.45
N LYS A 55 6.02 16.26 0.24
CA LYS A 55 6.65 17.40 0.91
C LYS A 55 7.31 18.36 -0.08
N THR A 56 7.64 17.90 -1.28
CA THR A 56 8.22 18.72 -2.34
C THR A 56 7.16 19.60 -2.99
N THR A 57 5.99 19.05 -3.31
CA THR A 57 4.91 19.79 -4.02
C THR A 57 3.81 20.34 -3.12
N SER A 58 3.80 19.97 -1.83
CA SER A 58 2.70 20.26 -0.89
C SER A 58 1.35 19.67 -1.32
N GLU A 59 1.38 18.59 -2.10
CA GLU A 59 0.21 17.82 -2.48
C GLU A 59 -0.04 16.68 -1.50
N PHE A 60 -1.28 16.21 -1.44
CA PHE A 60 -1.65 15.06 -0.62
C PHE A 60 -2.84 14.32 -1.22
N GLY A 61 -3.01 13.08 -0.80
CA GLY A 61 -4.11 12.23 -1.21
C GLY A 61 -4.37 11.08 -0.24
N ILE A 62 -5.32 10.24 -0.61
CA ILE A 62 -5.68 9.04 0.13
C ILE A 62 -5.19 7.82 -0.64
N ILE A 63 -4.56 6.89 0.08
CA ILE A 63 -4.13 5.60 -0.46
C ILE A 63 -5.34 4.69 -0.67
N GLU A 64 -5.46 4.23 -1.91
CA GLU A 64 -6.37 3.19 -2.37
C GLU A 64 -5.54 2.03 -2.94
N LYS A 65 -5.22 1.09 -2.05
CA LYS A 65 -4.45 -0.12 -2.30
C LYS A 65 -5.36 -1.28 -2.72
N ASN A 66 -5.01 -1.87 -3.85
CA ASN A 66 -5.47 -3.20 -4.23
C ASN A 66 -4.31 -4.20 -4.09
N TRP A 67 -4.57 -5.47 -4.39
CA TRP A 67 -3.57 -6.54 -4.31
C TRP A 67 -2.32 -6.33 -5.18
N LYS A 68 -2.35 -5.50 -6.22
CA LYS A 68 -1.22 -5.32 -7.15
C LYS A 68 -0.65 -3.92 -7.14
N ARG A 69 -1.46 -2.92 -6.79
CA ARG A 69 -1.16 -1.49 -7.01
C ARG A 69 -1.69 -0.63 -5.88
N ILE A 70 -1.05 0.52 -5.71
CA ILE A 70 -1.54 1.63 -4.89
C ILE A 70 -1.88 2.78 -5.81
N ASN A 71 -3.14 3.19 -5.76
CA ASN A 71 -3.61 4.42 -6.35
C ASN A 71 -3.71 5.50 -5.26
N ILE A 72 -3.41 6.73 -5.61
CA ILE A 72 -3.54 7.90 -4.75
C ILE A 72 -4.71 8.69 -5.27
N ARG A 73 -5.80 8.71 -4.51
CA ARG A 73 -6.94 9.55 -4.79
C ARG A 73 -6.66 10.97 -4.29
N THR A 74 -6.53 11.89 -5.22
CA THR A 74 -6.33 13.32 -4.92
C THR A 74 -7.67 14.05 -4.78
N GLN A 75 -7.64 15.29 -4.27
CA GLN A 75 -8.83 16.13 -4.19
C GLN A 75 -9.44 16.49 -5.56
N LYS A 76 -8.65 16.42 -6.64
CA LYS A 76 -9.09 16.78 -7.99
C LYS A 76 -9.85 15.66 -8.70
N LYS A 77 -10.25 14.60 -7.98
CA LYS A 77 -10.95 13.39 -8.49
C LYS A 77 -10.08 12.48 -9.37
N ASP A 78 -8.92 12.94 -9.80
CA ASP A 78 -7.93 12.13 -10.51
C ASP A 78 -7.16 11.23 -9.53
N SER A 79 -6.96 9.97 -9.93
CA SER A 79 -6.10 9.01 -9.24
C SER A 79 -4.78 8.83 -9.98
N THR A 80 -3.67 8.77 -9.26
CA THR A 80 -2.35 8.42 -9.83
C THR A 80 -1.75 7.22 -9.11
N ASP A 81 -0.93 6.42 -9.79
CA ASP A 81 -0.21 5.31 -9.15
C ASP A 81 0.92 5.83 -8.23
N LEU A 82 1.26 5.06 -7.19
CA LEU A 82 2.33 5.38 -6.23
C LEU A 82 3.67 5.69 -6.89
N TYR A 83 4.06 4.93 -7.91
CA TYR A 83 5.30 5.19 -8.64
C TYR A 83 5.29 6.59 -9.26
N ASN A 84 4.19 6.95 -9.92
CA ASN A 84 4.04 8.27 -10.56
C ASN A 84 3.84 9.40 -9.53
N TRP A 85 3.31 9.08 -8.35
CA TRP A 85 3.23 10.02 -7.24
C TRP A 85 4.62 10.41 -6.72
N VAL A 86 5.48 9.41 -6.50
CA VAL A 86 6.84 9.60 -5.98
C VAL A 86 7.76 10.17 -7.06
N TYR A 87 7.75 9.61 -8.27
CA TYR A 87 8.59 10.05 -9.39
C TYR A 87 7.83 11.00 -10.31
N GLN A 88 7.96 12.29 -10.03
CA GLN A 88 7.38 13.33 -10.87
C GLN A 88 8.43 13.85 -11.86
N ASN A 89 8.15 13.78 -13.16
CA ASN A 89 9.10 14.18 -14.21
C ASN A 89 10.50 13.54 -14.05
N ARG A 90 10.54 12.25 -13.69
CA ARG A 90 11.77 11.48 -13.39
C ARG A 90 12.60 11.98 -12.20
N THR A 91 12.03 12.88 -11.40
CA THR A 91 12.63 13.35 -10.15
C THR A 91 11.91 12.70 -8.98
N GLU A 92 12.67 12.10 -8.09
CA GLU A 92 12.11 11.56 -6.85
C GLU A 92 11.67 12.70 -5.94
N THR A 93 10.44 12.60 -5.44
CA THR A 93 9.86 13.55 -4.50
C THR A 93 9.77 12.94 -3.11
N LYS A 94 9.87 13.81 -2.09
CA LYS A 94 9.82 13.40 -0.69
C LYS A 94 8.39 13.07 -0.31
N THR A 95 8.15 11.81 -0.01
CA THR A 95 6.83 11.27 0.29
C THR A 95 6.79 10.75 1.71
N GLU A 96 5.75 11.12 2.44
CA GLU A 96 5.48 10.62 3.79
C GLU A 96 4.07 10.02 3.82
N ILE A 97 3.90 8.89 4.50
CA ILE A 97 2.61 8.20 4.64
C ILE A 97 2.21 8.20 6.10
N TYR A 98 0.98 8.64 6.35
CA TYR A 98 0.41 8.80 7.68
C TYR A 98 -0.88 7.99 7.82
N ARG A 99 -1.04 7.32 8.95
CA ARG A 99 -2.27 6.61 9.29
C ARG A 99 -3.14 7.43 10.24
N PRO A 100 -4.41 7.68 9.88
CA PRO A 100 -5.38 8.25 10.81
C PRO A 100 -5.55 7.43 12.08
N LYS A 101 -5.58 8.10 13.25
CA LYS A 101 -5.91 7.43 14.52
C LYS A 101 -7.41 7.11 14.63
N SER A 102 -8.28 7.88 13.98
CA SER A 102 -9.71 7.60 13.84
C SER A 102 -10.02 7.14 12.41
N LYS A 103 -10.97 6.21 12.26
CA LYS A 103 -11.32 5.61 10.96
C LYS A 103 -11.96 6.58 9.96
N GLU A 104 -12.35 7.77 10.39
CA GLU A 104 -13.05 8.77 9.59
C GLU A 104 -12.23 10.07 9.58
N THR A 105 -11.16 10.11 8.78
CA THR A 105 -10.56 11.39 8.39
C THR A 105 -10.99 11.66 6.95
N GLU A 106 -12.12 12.35 6.79
CA GLU A 106 -12.51 12.87 5.50
C GLU A 106 -11.54 14.00 5.11
N LEU A 107 -10.65 13.74 4.16
CA LEU A 107 -9.76 14.77 3.61
C LEU A 107 -10.44 15.66 2.55
N ASN A 108 -11.77 15.60 2.47
CA ASN A 108 -12.54 16.35 1.49
C ASN A 108 -12.62 17.83 1.89
N GLY A 109 -12.08 18.70 1.04
CA GLY A 109 -12.15 20.15 1.22
C GLY A 109 -11.20 20.75 2.25
N ILE A 110 -10.29 19.95 2.84
CA ILE A 110 -9.24 20.48 3.72
C ILE A 110 -8.05 21.00 2.90
N THR A 111 -7.28 21.95 3.42
CA THR A 111 -6.04 22.39 2.77
C THR A 111 -4.83 21.62 3.29
N PHE A 112 -3.69 21.72 2.59
CA PHE A 112 -2.42 21.16 3.09
C PHE A 112 -2.00 21.76 4.44
N SER A 113 -2.38 23.01 4.72
CA SER A 113 -2.16 23.67 6.01
C SER A 113 -2.98 23.01 7.12
N ASP A 114 -4.23 22.65 6.83
CA ASP A 114 -5.07 21.94 7.78
C ASP A 114 -4.56 20.54 8.05
N LEU A 115 -4.08 19.84 7.01
CA LEU A 115 -3.42 18.54 7.18
C LEU A 115 -2.19 18.63 8.10
N LYS A 116 -1.35 19.68 7.95
CA LYS A 116 -0.23 19.92 8.86
C LYS A 116 -0.69 20.12 10.31
N LYS A 117 -1.83 20.77 10.55
CA LYS A 117 -2.39 20.90 11.90
C LYS A 117 -2.77 19.52 12.47
N LEU A 118 -3.34 18.62 11.66
CA LEU A 118 -3.68 17.25 12.08
C LEU A 118 -2.43 16.44 12.46
N ILE A 119 -1.36 16.57 11.66
CA ILE A 119 -0.05 15.96 11.97
C ILE A 119 0.49 16.52 13.30
N ASN A 120 0.49 17.84 13.47
CA ASN A 120 1.02 18.50 14.68
C ASN A 120 0.20 18.15 15.93
N LYS A 121 -1.12 17.99 15.80
CA LYS A 121 -2.01 17.52 16.87
C LYS A 121 -1.87 16.02 17.15
N SER A 122 -0.98 15.33 16.45
CA SER A 122 -0.79 13.88 16.55
C SER A 122 -2.07 13.09 16.24
N GLU A 123 -2.96 13.60 15.40
CA GLU A 123 -4.16 12.89 14.94
C GLU A 123 -3.81 11.86 13.84
N LEU A 124 -2.65 12.05 13.22
CA LEU A 124 -2.06 11.21 12.19
C LEU A 124 -0.74 10.60 12.70
N LYS A 125 -0.53 9.30 12.49
CA LYS A 125 0.69 8.57 12.85
C LYS A 125 1.55 8.34 11.61
N LEU A 126 2.81 8.78 11.62
CA LEU A 126 3.76 8.46 10.54
C LEU A 126 3.98 6.94 10.46
N ILE A 127 3.89 6.39 9.25
CA ILE A 127 4.09 4.97 8.96
C ILE A 127 5.42 4.74 8.26
N ILE A 128 5.71 5.54 7.23
CA ILE A 128 6.92 5.41 6.42
C ILE A 128 7.17 6.73 5.67
N GLU A 129 8.44 6.97 5.35
CA GLU A 129 8.94 8.02 4.48
C GLU A 129 10.00 7.43 3.53
N ASN A 130 10.22 8.06 2.37
CA ASN A 130 11.34 7.76 1.46
C ASN A 130 12.41 8.85 1.46
#